data_AF-A0A6B3HMH6-F1
#
_entry.id   AF-A0A6B3HMH6-F1
#
_cell.length_a   1.000
_cell.length_b   1.000
_cell.length_c   1.000
_cell.angle_alpha   90.00
_cell.angle_beta   90.00
_cell.angle_gamma   90.00
#
_symmetry.space_group_name_H-M   'P 1'
#
loop_
_entity.id
_entity.type
_entity.pdbx_description
1 polymer ?
#
loop_
_entity_poly.entity_id
_entity_poly.type
_entity_poly.pdbx_seq_one_letter_code
_entity_poly.pdbx_strand_id
1 'polypeptide(L)' 'KMLDERLGKVTFWTLFVGFHGTFLVQHWLGAEGMPRRYADYLAVDGFTALNTVSTIASFVLGLSILPFF' A
#
# COMPACT_ATOMS: atom_id res chain seq x y z
N LYS A 1 4.65 -31.44 3.87
CA LYS A 1 4.62 -30.82 5.23
C LYS A 1 3.59 -29.69 5.20
N MET A 2 2.90 -29.43 6.32
CA MET A 2 2.01 -28.26 6.44
C MET A 2 2.82 -26.99 6.69
N LEU A 3 2.28 -25.84 6.30
CA LEU A 3 2.84 -24.52 6.57
C LEU A 3 2.63 -24.14 8.04
N ASP A 4 3.47 -23.22 8.55
CA ASP A 4 3.32 -22.70 9.91
C ASP A 4 2.19 -21.66 9.98
N GLU A 5 1.16 -21.96 10.77
CA GLU A 5 0.00 -21.10 11.01
C GLU A 5 0.35 -19.74 11.64
N ARG A 6 1.43 -19.65 12.43
CA ARG A 6 1.86 -18.38 13.02
C ARG A 6 2.41 -17.45 11.95
N LEU A 7 3.26 -17.97 11.05
CA LEU A 7 3.78 -17.21 9.92
C LEU A 7 2.65 -16.84 8.95
N GLY A 8 1.71 -17.76 8.70
CA GLY A 8 0.52 -17.49 7.89
C GLY A 8 -0.31 -16.30 8.40
N LYS A 9 -0.51 -16.20 9.72
CA LYS A 9 -1.20 -15.04 10.34
C LYS A 9 -0.41 -13.74 10.18
N VAL A 10 0.91 -13.78 10.32
CA VAL A 10 1.76 -12.58 10.12
C VAL A 10 1.68 -12.10 8.68
N THR A 11 1.83 -13.00 7.71
CA THR A 11 1.65 -12.70 6.28
C THR A 11 0.27 -12.12 6.02
N PHE A 12 -0.79 -12.74 6.54
CA PHE A 12 -2.16 -12.26 6.35
C PHE A 12 -2.35 -10.82 6.84
N TRP A 13 -1.97 -10.52 8.09
CA TRP A 13 -2.22 -9.20 8.67
C TRP A 13 -1.39 -8.10 8.02
N THR A 14 -0.12 -8.39 7.70
CA THR A 14 0.75 -7.42 7.01
C THR A 14 0.31 -7.19 5.58
N LEU A 15 -0.11 -8.23 4.85
CA LEU A 15 -0.68 -8.12 3.52
C LEU A 15 -1.99 -7.33 3.54
N PHE A 16 -2.90 -7.65 4.47
CA PHE A 16 -4.21 -7.00 4.58
C PHE A 16 -4.09 -5.50 4.86
N VAL A 17 -3.28 -5.13 5.85
CA VAL A 17 -3.07 -3.72 6.22
C VAL A 17 -2.31 -2.98 5.12
N GLY A 18 -1.25 -3.60 4.57
CA GLY A 18 -0.48 -3.03 3.46
C GLY A 18 -1.34 -2.79 2.22
N PHE A 19 -2.20 -3.75 1.87
CA PHE A 19 -3.12 -3.63 0.73
C PHE A 19 -4.09 -2.47 0.88
N HIS A 20 -4.82 -2.39 2.01
CA HIS A 20 -5.79 -1.32 2.23
C HIS A 20 -5.10 0.03 2.35
N GLY A 21 -4.00 0.12 3.10
CA GLY A 21 -3.24 1.37 3.22
C GLY A 21 -2.69 1.87 1.88
N THR A 22 -2.33 0.95 0.97
CA THR A 22 -1.80 1.32 -0.35
C THR A 22 -2.92 1.75 -1.30
N PHE A 23 -3.99 0.97 -1.43
CA PHE A 23 -4.94 1.15 -2.53
C PHE A 23 -6.23 1.89 -2.15
N LEU A 24 -6.59 1.94 -0.86
CA LEU A 24 -7.80 2.65 -0.44
C LEU A 24 -7.66 4.16 -0.70
N VAL A 25 -6.51 4.74 -0.36
CA VAL A 25 -6.22 6.17 -0.57
C VAL A 25 -6.20 6.57 -2.05
N GLN A 26 -5.90 5.62 -2.94
CA GLN A 26 -5.86 5.86 -4.40
C GLN A 26 -7.27 6.09 -4.99
N HIS A 27 -8.33 5.59 -4.34
CA HIS A 27 -9.70 5.92 -4.74
C HIS A 27 -9.99 7.40 -4.53
N TRP A 28 -9.48 7.96 -3.42
CA TRP A 28 -9.65 9.36 -3.09
C TRP A 28 -8.80 10.26 -4.00
N LEU A 29 -7.51 9.94 -4.19
CA LEU A 29 -6.63 10.65 -5.13
C LEU A 29 -7.20 10.67 -6.56
N GLY A 30 -7.75 9.54 -7.02
CA GLY A 30 -8.39 9.47 -8.33
C GLY A 30 -9.63 10.35 -8.44
N ALA A 31 -10.43 10.44 -7.38
CA ALA A 31 -11.60 11.32 -7.30
C ALA A 31 -11.22 12.82 -7.22
N GLU A 32 -10.09 13.14 -6.59
CA GLU A 32 -9.50 14.50 -6.56
C GLU A 32 -8.82 14.90 -7.88
N GLY A 33 -8.72 13.97 -8.84
CA GLY A 33 -8.28 14.27 -10.20
C GLY A 33 -6.84 13.90 -10.51
N MET A 34 -6.16 13.12 -9.68
CA MET A 34 -4.82 12.58 -9.98
C MET A 34 -4.91 11.49 -11.06
N PRO A 35 -4.44 11.72 -12.30
CA PRO A 35 -4.50 10.71 -13.35
C PRO A 35 -3.38 9.67 -13.17
N ARG A 36 -3.63 8.44 -13.61
CA ARG A 36 -2.61 7.38 -13.59
C ARG A 36 -1.43 7.69 -14.52
N ARG A 37 -0.27 7.10 -14.21
CA ARG A 37 0.98 7.14 -15.03
C ARG A 37 1.65 8.51 -15.12
N TYR A 38 1.42 9.38 -14.13
CA TYR A 38 2.17 10.62 -13.96
C TYR A 38 3.42 10.36 -13.10
N ALA A 39 4.57 10.80 -13.58
CA ALA A 39 5.85 10.63 -12.88
C ALA A 39 6.11 11.72 -11.83
N ASP A 40 5.50 12.89 -12.00
CA ASP A 40 5.64 14.05 -11.11
C ASP A 40 4.31 14.81 -11.01
N TYR A 41 4.13 15.58 -9.95
CA TYR A 41 2.97 16.42 -9.66
C TYR A 41 3.40 17.65 -8.84
N LEU A 42 2.62 18.74 -8.90
CA LEU A 42 2.99 19.96 -8.18
C LEU A 42 2.59 19.85 -6.71
N ALA A 43 3.38 20.46 -5.82
CA ALA A 43 3.04 20.52 -4.40
C ALA A 43 1.70 21.22 -4.12
N VAL A 44 1.28 22.13 -5.02
CA VAL A 44 -0.01 22.83 -4.93
C VAL A 44 -1.22 21.94 -5.26
N ASP A 45 -1.01 20.77 -5.88
CA ASP A 45 -2.08 19.85 -6.26
C ASP A 45 -2.67 19.10 -5.06
N GLY A 46 -2.01 19.14 -3.88
CA GLY A 46 -2.51 18.52 -2.66
C GLY A 46 -2.33 16.99 -2.59
N PHE A 47 -1.76 16.36 -3.61
CA PHE A 47 -1.63 14.90 -3.70
C PHE A 47 -0.55 14.30 -2.78
N THR A 48 0.33 15.12 -2.19
CA THR A 48 1.50 14.68 -1.43
C THR A 48 1.13 13.78 -0.26
N ALA A 49 0.17 14.18 0.58
CA ALA A 49 -0.15 13.47 1.81
C ALA A 49 -0.63 12.03 1.54
N LEU A 50 -1.59 11.87 0.63
CA LEU A 50 -2.14 10.55 0.28
C LEU A 50 -1.13 9.67 -0.46
N ASN A 51 -0.25 10.26 -1.29
CA ASN A 51 0.85 9.52 -1.91
C ASN A 51 1.90 9.07 -0.88
N THR A 52 2.21 9.89 0.12
CA THR A 52 3.11 9.50 1.22
C THR A 52 2.55 8.32 2.02
N VAL A 53 1.26 8.37 2.39
CA VAL A 53 0.58 7.26 3.08
C VAL A 53 0.60 6.00 2.21
N SER A 54 0.25 6.12 0.94
CA SER A 54 0.28 5.01 -0.03
C SER A 54 1.66 4.38 -0.15
N THR A 55 2.72 5.18 -0.11
CA THR A 55 4.10 4.73 -0.26
C THR A 55 4.59 3.99 0.99
N ILE A 56 4.27 4.51 2.17
CA ILE A 56 4.62 3.82 3.43
C ILE A 56 3.90 2.47 3.50
N ALA A 57 2.62 2.43 3.13
CA ALA A 57 1.85 1.19 3.12
C ALA A 57 2.33 0.19 2.06
N SER A 58 2.85 0.65 0.91
CA SER A 58 3.35 -0.25 -0.13
C SER A 58 4.65 -0.96 0.29
N PHE A 59 5.49 -0.32 1.12
CA PHE A 59 6.61 -1.01 1.77
C PHE A 59 6.13 -2.12 2.71
N VAL A 60 5.09 -1.87 3.52
CA VAL A 60 4.49 -2.90 4.38
C VAL A 60 3.94 -4.05 3.55
N LEU A 61 3.26 -3.74 2.44
CA LEU A 61 2.75 -4.75 1.50
C LEU A 61 3.89 -5.59 0.90
N GLY A 62 4.99 -4.96 0.48
CA GLY A 62 6.17 -5.69 -0.02
C GLY A 62 6.81 -6.58 1.04
N LEU A 63 6.94 -6.08 2.28
CA LEU A 63 7.49 -6.83 3.41
C LEU A 63 6.61 -8.03 3.82
N SER A 64 5.31 -8.00 3.54
CA SER A 64 4.38 -9.10 3.88
C SER A 64 4.74 -10.44 3.22
N ILE A 65 5.54 -10.42 2.16
CA ILE A 65 6.00 -11.60 1.43
C ILE A 65 7.19 -12.28 2.12
N LEU A 66 7.99 -11.56 2.90
CA LEU A 66 9.18 -12.15 3.54
C LEU A 66 8.87 -13.35 4.45
N PRO A 67 7.82 -13.34 5.30
CA PRO A 67 7.48 -14.49 6.15
C PRO A 67 6.87 -15.68 5.39
N PHE A 68 6.61 -15.54 4.10
CA PHE A 68 6.01 -16.60 3.26
C PHE A 68 7.06 -17.58 2.70
N PHE A 69 8.32 -17.16 2.61
CA PHE A 69 9.46 -17.98 2.18
C PHE A 69 10.10 -18.70 3.36
#